data_AF-S4PD22-F1
#
_entry.id   AF-S4PD22-F1
#
_cell.length_a   1.000
_cell.length_b   1.000
_cell.length_c   1.000
_cell.angle_alpha   90.00
_cell.angle_beta   90.00
_cell.angle_gamma   90.00
#
_symmetry.space_group_name_H-M   'P 1'
#
loop_
_entity.id
_entity.type
_entity.pdbx_description
1 polymer ?
#
loop_
_entity_poly.entity_id
_entity_poly.type
_entity_poly.pdbx_seq_one_letter_code
_entity_poly.pdbx_strand_id
1 'polypeptide(L)'
;MAINTACNELNQRWFESGVSENAVSGHIQFIIPGETACFACAPPLVVASKIDEKTLKREGVCAASLPTTMGIVAGFLVQNTLKHLLNFGNVSHYLGYSALTDFFPAMTLRPNPQCDDSYC
;
A
#
# COMPACT_ATOMS: atom_id res chain seq x y z
N MET A 1 2.84 -10.92 -0.40
CA MET A 1 2.52 -11.51 0.92
C MET A 1 3.69 -11.57 1.91
N ALA A 2 4.94 -11.83 1.48
CA ALA A 2 6.06 -12.07 2.42
C ALA A 2 6.26 -11.00 3.53
N ILE A 3 6.29 -9.71 3.17
CA ILE A 3 6.46 -8.62 4.16
C ILE A 3 5.29 -8.60 5.15
N ASN A 4 4.05 -8.70 4.64
CA ASN A 4 2.85 -8.68 5.48
C ASN A 4 2.88 -9.77 6.54
N THR A 5 3.16 -11.02 6.15
CA THR A 5 3.19 -12.15 7.07
C THR A 5 4.26 -11.97 8.15
N ALA A 6 5.47 -11.57 7.77
CA ALA A 6 6.54 -11.32 8.74
C ALA A 6 6.20 -10.17 9.71
N CYS A 7 5.60 -9.09 9.20
CA CYS A 7 5.22 -7.95 10.04
C CYS A 7 4.06 -8.27 10.98
N ASN A 8 3.08 -9.07 10.56
CA ASN A 8 2.02 -9.55 11.43
C ASN A 8 2.59 -10.44 12.55
N GLU A 9 3.43 -11.42 12.20
CA GLU A 9 4.05 -12.33 13.18
C GLU A 9 4.91 -11.60 14.22
N LEU A 10 5.65 -10.57 13.79
CA LEU A 10 6.53 -9.77 14.67
C LEU A 10 5.83 -8.56 15.31
N ASN A 11 4.54 -8.34 15.01
CA ASN A 11 3.82 -7.11 15.37
C ASN A 11 4.59 -5.82 14.98
N GLN A 12 5.23 -5.84 13.81
CA GLN A 12 6.06 -4.76 13.29
C GLN A 12 5.21 -3.79 12.47
N ARG A 13 5.20 -2.53 12.88
CA ARG A 13 4.56 -1.44 12.10
C ARG A 13 5.36 -1.16 10.84
N TRP A 14 4.69 -0.96 9.70
CA TRP A 14 5.36 -0.74 8.43
C TRP A 14 4.52 0.12 7.47
N PHE A 15 5.17 0.71 6.48
CA PHE A 15 4.51 1.44 5.41
C PHE A 15 4.61 0.65 4.10
N GLU A 16 3.50 0.60 3.38
CA GLU A 16 3.40 0.09 2.02
C GLU A 16 3.18 1.27 1.06
N SER A 17 3.65 1.14 -0.17
CA SER A 17 3.43 2.13 -1.23
C SER A 17 3.32 1.47 -2.59
N GLY A 18 2.39 1.93 -3.40
CA GLY A 18 2.18 1.42 -4.75
C GLY A 18 2.02 2.54 -5.79
N VAL A 19 2.35 2.20 -7.03
CA VAL A 19 2.07 3.01 -8.23
C VAL A 19 1.36 2.09 -9.22
N SER A 20 0.34 2.61 -9.91
CA SER A 20 -0.40 1.86 -10.92
C SER A 20 0.43 1.58 -12.17
N GLU A 21 0.08 0.51 -12.89
CA GLU A 21 0.76 0.11 -14.14
C GLU A 21 0.66 1.15 -15.26
N ASN A 22 -0.33 2.04 -15.20
CA ASN A 22 -0.49 3.14 -16.15
C ASN A 22 0.15 4.45 -15.66
N ALA A 23 0.85 4.42 -14.51
CA ALA A 23 1.58 5.52 -13.88
C ALA A 23 0.77 6.77 -13.54
N VAL A 24 -0.55 6.76 -13.57
CA VAL A 24 -1.39 7.94 -13.28
C VAL A 24 -2.08 7.87 -11.92
N SER A 25 -1.70 6.92 -11.07
CA SER A 25 -2.15 6.85 -9.69
C SER A 25 -1.14 6.15 -8.79
N GLY A 26 -1.28 6.36 -7.49
CA GLY A 26 -0.49 5.65 -6.49
C GLY A 26 -1.07 5.85 -5.10
N HIS A 27 -0.44 5.24 -4.10
CA HIS A 27 -0.87 5.35 -2.72
C HIS A 27 0.26 5.04 -1.75
N ILE A 28 0.05 5.42 -0.49
CA ILE A 28 0.77 4.91 0.66
C ILE A 28 -0.23 4.39 1.71
N GLN A 29 0.17 3.36 2.45
CA GLN A 29 -0.62 2.80 3.53
C GLN A 29 0.25 2.55 4.76
N PHE A 30 -0.23 2.98 5.94
CA PHE A 30 0.40 2.67 7.22
C PHE A 30 -0.28 1.48 7.87
N ILE A 31 0.49 0.41 8.08
CA ILE A 31 0.01 -0.86 8.57
C ILE A 31 0.52 -1.06 10.00
N ILE A 32 -0.44 -1.16 10.92
CA ILE A 32 -0.24 -1.48 12.32
C ILE A 32 -1.03 -2.78 12.56
N PRO A 33 -0.34 -3.94 12.69
CA PRO A 33 -1.01 -5.21 12.94
C PRO A 33 -2.01 -5.11 14.11
N GLY A 34 -3.22 -5.65 13.93
CA GLY A 34 -4.34 -5.55 14.88
C GLY A 34 -5.08 -4.20 14.96
N GLU A 35 -4.54 -3.10 14.43
CA GLU A 35 -5.17 -1.76 14.53
C GLU A 35 -5.67 -1.23 13.17
N THR A 36 -4.85 -1.36 12.13
CA THR A 36 -5.23 -1.01 10.74
C THR A 36 -5.21 -2.25 9.86
N ALA A 37 -5.91 -2.19 8.72
CA ALA A 37 -5.95 -3.30 7.77
C ALA A 37 -4.53 -3.70 7.34
N CYS A 38 -4.17 -4.96 7.54
CA CYS A 38 -2.98 -5.55 6.93
C CYS A 38 -3.22 -5.74 5.41
N PHE A 39 -2.17 -6.06 4.67
CA PHE A 39 -2.27 -6.27 3.22
C PHE A 39 -3.19 -7.46 2.86
N ALA A 40 -3.32 -8.43 3.76
CA ALA A 40 -4.21 -9.59 3.59
C ALA A 40 -5.68 -9.30 3.94
N CYS A 41 -5.99 -8.16 4.59
CA CYS A 41 -7.37 -7.82 4.96
C CYS A 41 -8.22 -7.45 3.73
N ALA A 42 -7.60 -6.85 2.71
CA ALA A 42 -8.24 -6.45 1.46
C ALA A 42 -7.30 -6.72 0.28
N PRO A 43 -7.00 -8.00 -0.02
CA PRO A 43 -6.02 -8.35 -1.03
C PRO A 43 -6.53 -7.98 -2.43
N PRO A 44 -5.65 -7.57 -3.36
CA PRO A 44 -6.04 -7.37 -4.74
C PRO A 44 -6.55 -8.68 -5.36
N LEU A 45 -7.42 -8.57 -6.37
CA LEU A 45 -8.12 -9.73 -6.97
C LEU A 45 -7.17 -10.87 -7.38
N VAL A 46 -5.98 -10.54 -7.88
CA VAL A 46 -4.97 -11.51 -8.32
C VAL A 46 -4.52 -12.41 -7.17
N VAL A 47 -4.24 -11.80 -6.01
CA VAL A 47 -3.84 -12.50 -4.79
C VAL A 47 -5.01 -13.32 -4.25
N ALA A 48 -6.21 -12.74 -4.20
CA ALA A 48 -7.42 -13.43 -3.74
C ALA A 48 -7.77 -14.66 -4.61
N SER A 49 -7.56 -14.56 -5.93
CA SER A 49 -7.89 -15.63 -6.89
C SER A 49 -6.79 -16.70 -7.00
N LYS A 50 -5.68 -16.56 -6.27
CA LYS A 50 -4.49 -17.45 -6.34
C LYS A 50 -3.96 -17.64 -7.77
N ILE A 51 -4.15 -16.63 -8.62
CA ILE A 51 -3.60 -16.59 -9.98
C ILE A 51 -2.14 -16.15 -9.86
N ASP A 52 -1.23 -16.83 -10.55
CA ASP A 52 0.18 -16.42 -10.59
C ASP A 52 0.29 -15.06 -11.30
N GLU A 53 0.81 -14.04 -10.62
CA GLU A 53 1.04 -12.70 -11.17
C GLU A 53 1.83 -12.72 -12.49
N LYS A 54 2.69 -13.73 -12.69
CA LYS A 54 3.42 -13.92 -13.95
C LYS A 54 2.50 -14.13 -15.15
N THR A 55 1.29 -14.63 -14.94
CA THR A 55 0.31 -14.85 -16.03
C THR A 55 -0.33 -13.55 -16.51
N LEU A 56 -0.31 -12.49 -15.69
CA LEU A 56 -0.79 -11.15 -16.07
C LEU A 56 0.27 -10.33 -16.80
N LYS A 57 1.54 -10.63 -16.56
CA LYS A 57 2.66 -9.98 -17.23
C LYS A 57 2.81 -10.52 -18.65
N ARG A 58 2.48 -9.69 -19.65
CA ARG A 58 2.80 -10.00 -21.06
C ARG A 58 4.30 -9.80 -21.32
N GLU A 59 4.96 -10.80 -21.86
CA GLU A 59 6.37 -10.66 -22.28
C GLU A 59 6.51 -9.53 -23.32
N GLY A 60 7.52 -8.69 -23.14
CA GLY A 60 7.79 -7.54 -24.01
C GLY A 60 7.01 -6.26 -23.70
N VAL A 61 6.11 -6.25 -22.71
CA VAL A 61 5.38 -5.05 -22.27
C VAL A 61 5.91 -4.59 -20.91
N CYS A 62 6.32 -3.32 -20.81
CA CYS A 62 6.63 -2.69 -19.53
C CYS A 62 5.40 -1.99 -18.97
N ALA A 63 5.28 -1.97 -17.63
CA ALA A 63 4.39 -1.03 -16.98
C ALA A 63 4.85 0.39 -17.34
N ALA A 64 3.91 1.28 -17.62
CA ALA A 64 4.23 2.68 -17.74
C ALA A 64 4.77 3.17 -16.40
N SER A 65 5.82 3.98 -16.45
CA SER A 65 6.46 4.53 -15.26
C SER A 65 6.80 5.98 -15.54
N LEU A 66 6.12 6.90 -14.86
CA LEU A 66 6.41 8.32 -14.92
C LEU A 66 7.20 8.73 -13.66
N PRO A 67 8.38 9.37 -13.81
CA PRO A 67 9.17 9.85 -12.68
C PRO A 67 8.40 10.80 -11.76
N THR A 68 7.42 11.53 -12.29
CA THR A 68 6.55 12.43 -11.52
C THR A 68 5.73 11.69 -10.47
N THR A 69 5.02 10.63 -10.87
CA THR A 69 4.19 9.82 -9.96
C THR A 69 5.04 9.12 -8.91
N MET A 70 6.19 8.57 -9.32
CA MET A 70 7.15 7.97 -8.38
C MET A 70 7.67 8.98 -7.36
N GLY A 71 8.02 10.19 -7.80
CA GLY A 71 8.48 11.27 -6.92
C GLY A 71 7.42 11.72 -5.92
N ILE A 72 6.16 11.84 -6.35
CA ILE A 72 5.04 12.20 -5.48
C ILE A 72 4.79 11.13 -4.42
N VAL A 73 4.70 9.85 -4.83
CA VAL A 73 4.44 8.74 -3.90
C VAL A 73 5.60 8.57 -2.91
N ALA A 74 6.85 8.66 -3.37
CA ALA A 74 8.03 8.64 -2.50
C ALA A 74 8.02 9.81 -1.51
N GLY A 75 7.65 11.02 -1.97
CA GLY A 75 7.49 12.20 -1.14
C GLY A 75 6.46 11.99 -0.04
N PHE A 76 5.28 11.44 -0.37
CA PHE A 76 4.27 11.09 0.61
C PHE A 76 4.76 10.05 1.61
N LEU A 77 5.42 8.99 1.14
CA LEU A 77 5.92 7.91 1.98
C LEU A 77 6.92 8.43 3.02
N VAL A 78 7.93 9.18 2.59
CA VAL A 78 8.93 9.75 3.49
C VAL A 78 8.30 10.78 4.42
N GLN A 79 7.42 11.64 3.92
CA GLN A 79 6.72 12.62 4.76
C GLN A 79 5.89 11.95 5.86
N ASN A 80 5.21 10.84 5.55
CA ASN A 80 4.42 10.09 6.53
C ASN A 80 5.31 9.34 7.54
N THR A 81 6.44 8.82 7.08
CA THR A 81 7.47 8.21 7.93
C THR A 81 8.03 9.23 8.93
N LEU A 82 8.35 10.45 8.48
CA LEU A 82 8.83 11.53 9.34
C LEU A 82 7.78 11.95 10.36
N LYS A 83 6.52 12.17 9.93
CA LYS A 83 5.40 12.47 10.84
C LYS A 83 5.28 11.42 11.95
N HIS A 84 5.42 10.13 11.59
CA HIS A 84 5.35 9.03 12.55
C HIS A 84 6.54 8.99 13.52
N LEU A 85 7.77 9.03 13.00
CA LEU A 85 8.97 8.89 13.83
C LEU A 85 9.24 10.11 14.71
N LEU A 86 8.94 11.30 14.21
CA LEU A 86 9.21 12.57 14.90
C LEU A 86 7.97 13.13 15.62
N ASN A 87 6.86 12.39 15.63
CA ASN A 87 5.62 12.72 16.34
C ASN A 87 5.08 14.14 16.05
N PHE A 88 4.97 14.50 14.76
CA PHE A 88 4.39 15.78 14.34
C PHE A 88 3.32 15.61 13.26
N GLY A 89 2.41 16.60 13.19
CA GLY A 89 1.30 16.57 12.25
C GLY A 89 0.40 15.36 12.44
N ASN A 90 -0.34 15.00 11.39
CA ASN A 90 -1.26 13.86 11.39
C ASN A 90 -0.73 12.76 10.49
N VAL A 91 -0.42 11.59 11.04
CA VAL A 91 -0.03 10.39 10.27
C VAL A 91 -1.24 9.89 9.48
N SER A 92 -1.06 9.65 8.19
CA SER A 92 -2.12 9.14 7.31
C SER A 92 -2.10 7.62 7.31
N HIS A 93 -3.21 6.97 7.64
CA HIS A 93 -3.32 5.49 7.55
C HIS A 93 -3.40 5.01 6.10
N TYR A 94 -4.08 5.76 5.24
CA TYR A 94 -4.03 5.60 3.80
C TYR A 94 -4.07 6.98 3.15
N LEU A 95 -3.25 7.18 2.13
CA LEU A 95 -3.30 8.35 1.28
C LEU A 95 -3.13 7.91 -0.17
N GLY A 96 -4.17 8.11 -0.98
CA GLY A 96 -4.15 7.87 -2.40
C GLY A 96 -3.73 9.12 -3.19
N TYR A 97 -3.39 8.90 -4.45
CA TYR A 97 -3.07 9.92 -5.44
C TYR A 97 -3.67 9.52 -6.80
N SER A 98 -4.46 10.42 -7.38
CA SER A 98 -4.96 10.35 -8.76
C SER A 98 -4.39 11.53 -9.56
N ALA A 99 -3.47 11.24 -10.48
CA ALA A 99 -2.81 12.24 -11.31
C ALA A 99 -3.73 12.83 -12.39
N LEU A 100 -4.80 12.11 -12.77
CA LEU A 100 -5.74 12.57 -13.79
C LEU A 100 -6.67 13.69 -13.31
N THR A 101 -6.90 13.75 -11.99
CA THR A 101 -7.90 14.62 -11.36
C THR A 101 -7.33 15.42 -10.20
N ASP A 102 -6.01 15.38 -10.00
CA ASP A 102 -5.31 15.99 -8.86
C ASP A 102 -6.00 15.73 -7.51
N PHE A 103 -6.40 14.48 -7.30
CA PHE A 103 -7.20 14.08 -6.15
C PHE A 103 -6.38 13.22 -5.18
N PHE A 104 -6.50 13.53 -3.88
CA PHE A 104 -5.70 12.92 -2.81
C PHE A 104 -6.60 12.39 -1.68
N PRO A 105 -7.26 11.23 -1.88
CA PRO A 105 -8.15 10.68 -0.87
C PRO A 105 -7.37 10.15 0.33
N ALA A 106 -7.77 10.57 1.54
CA ALA A 106 -7.30 10.00 2.79
C ALA A 106 -8.39 9.14 3.41
N MET A 107 -8.02 7.98 3.95
CA MET A 107 -8.96 7.10 4.65
C MET A 107 -8.26 6.26 5.71
N THR A 108 -9.04 5.52 6.49
CA THR A 108 -8.54 4.51 7.42
C THR A 108 -9.19 3.17 7.09
N LEU A 109 -8.37 2.20 6.73
CA LEU A 109 -8.80 0.83 6.49
C LEU A 109 -8.71 0.07 7.82
N ARG A 110 -9.81 -0.58 8.22
CA ARG A 110 -9.86 -1.35 9.47
C ARG A 110 -9.51 -2.83 9.23
N PRO A 111 -8.96 -3.53 10.23
CA PRO A 111 -8.71 -4.96 10.15
C PRO A 111 -9.97 -5.75 9.79
N ASN A 112 -9.79 -6.80 8.99
CA ASN A 112 -10.84 -7.76 8.71
C ASN A 112 -10.87 -8.83 9.83
N PRO A 113 -11.97 -9.00 10.59
CA PRO A 113 -12.08 -10.05 11.61
C PRO A 113 -11.97 -11.47 11.06
N GLN A 114 -12.09 -11.64 9.74
CA GLN A 114 -11.98 -12.90 9.01
C GLN A 114 -10.76 -12.89 8.07
N CYS A 115 -9.69 -12.20 8.46
CA CYS A 115 -8.44 -12.17 7.69
C CYS A 115 -7.84 -13.59 7.54
N ASP A 116 -7.33 -13.91 6.35
CA ASP A 116 -6.68 -15.21 6.07
C ASP A 116 -5.33 -15.37 6.80
N ASP A 117 -4.72 -14.26 7.22
CA ASP A 117 -3.49 -14.27 8.00
C ASP A 117 -3.81 -14.34 9.50
N SER A 118 -3.53 -15.48 10.13
CA SER A 118 -3.86 -15.75 11.53
C SER A 118 -3.11 -14.87 12.55
N TYR A 119 -2.03 -14.20 12.14
CA TYR A 119 -1.29 -13.27 12.99
C TYR A 119 -1.77 -11.81 12.85
N CYS A 120 -2.72 -11.53 11.96
CA CYS A 120 -3.31 -10.21 11.75
C CYS A 120 -4.22 -9.79 12.91
#